data_AF-A0A1I4VLH5-F1
#
_entry.id   AF-A0A1I4VLH5-F1
#
_cell.length_a   1.000
_cell.length_b   1.000
_cell.length_c   1.000
_cell.angle_alpha   90.00
_cell.angle_beta   90.00
_cell.angle_gamma   90.00
#
_symmetry.space_group_name_H-M   'P 1'
#
loop_
_entity.id
_entity.type
_entity.pdbx_description
1 polymer ?
#
loop_
_entity_poly.entity_id
_entity_poly.type
_entity_poly.pdbx_seq_one_letter_code
_entity_poly.pdbx_strand_id
1 'polypeptide(L)'
;MWLFNSFIILLLLILTNAAAAYDRVMQGMVSNSITIIGEKHKRPESVKFFKSLIVDYLQQNECLTVALEIASNQQSLIDEIKQGRPVSDIEIAPMIDFPPFRKLINDLAQMQRHNDCLKIIAIDAGLELKTRRDKWMGTKLTEHVGQTPILALVGNLHTLKKVEWYHAMIKKEPYVAEILTSKGHNVKTYPQIWLDRECDTRNRYIHADSPEAIKLLNDNLFILINADKTTTANGVVDGIVVWECPR
;
A
#
# COMPACT_ATOMS: atom_id res chain seq x y z
N MET A 1 40.47 17.15 -21.24
CA MET A 1 39.11 17.73 -21.19
C MET A 1 38.04 16.68 -21.50
N TRP A 2 38.11 15.48 -20.88
CA TRP A 2 37.27 14.31 -21.22
C TRP A 2 36.83 13.49 -19.99
N LEU A 3 36.86 14.09 -18.78
CA LEU A 3 36.48 13.40 -17.54
C LEU A 3 35.23 13.98 -16.85
N PHE A 4 34.61 15.02 -17.43
CA PHE A 4 33.43 15.68 -16.84
C PHE A 4 32.08 15.20 -17.40
N ASN A 5 32.05 14.45 -18.50
CA ASN A 5 30.78 14.01 -19.13
C ASN A 5 30.24 12.67 -18.61
N SER A 6 31.05 11.85 -17.94
CA SER A 6 30.59 10.52 -17.47
C SER A 6 29.78 10.59 -16.17
N PHE A 7 29.93 11.65 -15.36
CA PHE A 7 29.19 11.80 -14.10
C PHE A 7 27.74 12.26 -14.29
N ILE A 8 27.45 13.01 -15.36
CA ILE A 8 26.11 13.55 -15.62
C ILE A 8 25.17 12.45 -16.15
N ILE A 9 25.68 11.50 -16.94
CA ILE A 9 24.88 10.41 -17.51
C ILE A 9 24.44 9.41 -16.43
N LEU A 10 25.28 9.16 -15.42
CA LEU A 10 24.95 8.27 -14.31
C LEU A 10 23.87 8.85 -13.38
N LEU A 11 23.85 10.18 -13.19
CA LEU A 11 22.82 10.86 -12.39
C LEU A 11 21.43 10.83 -13.06
N LEU A 12 21.40 10.91 -14.40
CA LEU A 12 20.17 10.84 -15.20
C LEU A 12 19.52 9.44 -15.18
N LEU A 13 20.32 8.36 -15.16
CA LEU A 13 19.81 6.97 -15.13
C LEU A 13 19.26 6.54 -13.75
N ILE A 14 19.65 7.21 -12.67
CA ILE A 14 19.17 6.89 -11.32
C ILE A 14 17.78 7.50 -11.06
N LEU A 15 17.48 8.67 -11.66
CA LEU A 15 16.19 9.36 -11.53
C LEU A 15 15.05 8.67 -12.31
N THR A 16 15.34 7.96 -13.40
CA THR A 16 14.30 7.33 -14.24
C THR A 16 13.55 6.17 -13.57
N ASN A 17 14.18 5.47 -12.62
CA ASN A 17 13.61 4.23 -12.06
C ASN A 17 12.70 4.44 -10.84
N ALA A 18 12.95 5.47 -10.03
CA ALA A 18 12.08 5.82 -8.91
C ALA A 18 10.83 6.55 -9.41
N ALA A 19 10.98 7.50 -10.35
CA ALA A 19 9.86 8.15 -11.02
C ALA A 19 8.90 7.12 -11.65
N ALA A 20 9.44 6.05 -12.25
CA ALA A 20 8.64 4.99 -12.81
C ALA A 20 7.74 4.26 -11.80
N ALA A 21 8.12 4.12 -10.52
CA ALA A 21 7.24 3.51 -9.51
C ALA A 21 6.09 4.43 -9.12
N TYR A 22 6.39 5.70 -8.86
CA TYR A 22 5.38 6.70 -8.54
C TYR A 22 4.36 6.84 -9.68
N ASP A 23 4.84 7.09 -10.90
CA ASP A 23 3.98 7.33 -12.06
C ASP A 23 3.05 6.14 -12.34
N ARG A 24 3.55 4.92 -12.20
CA ARG A 24 2.76 3.70 -12.46
C ARG A 24 1.67 3.48 -11.40
N VAL A 25 1.99 3.72 -10.13
CA VAL A 25 0.99 3.63 -9.06
C VAL A 25 -0.07 4.71 -9.25
N MET A 26 0.36 5.94 -9.51
CA MET A 26 -0.51 7.09 -9.72
C MET A 26 -1.45 6.91 -10.92
N GLN A 27 -1.00 6.30 -12.01
CA GLN A 27 -1.85 5.93 -13.16
C GLN A 27 -3.00 4.98 -12.77
N GLY A 28 -2.85 4.21 -11.69
CA GLY A 28 -3.89 3.34 -11.15
C GLY A 28 -4.95 4.07 -10.31
N MET A 29 -4.66 5.29 -9.86
CA MET A 29 -5.50 6.09 -8.97
C MET A 29 -6.51 6.92 -9.78
N VAL A 30 -7.49 6.24 -10.37
CA VAL A 30 -8.57 6.85 -11.18
C VAL A 30 -9.90 6.83 -10.44
N SER A 31 -10.89 7.60 -10.90
CA SER A 31 -12.24 7.59 -10.31
C SER A 31 -12.82 6.17 -10.18
N ASN A 32 -13.49 5.88 -9.05
CA ASN A 32 -14.05 4.56 -8.69
C ASN A 32 -13.01 3.42 -8.59
N SER A 33 -11.72 3.73 -8.45
CA SER A 33 -10.67 2.74 -8.23
C SER A 33 -10.28 2.60 -6.77
N ILE A 34 -9.71 1.43 -6.44
CA ILE A 34 -9.05 1.14 -5.18
C ILE A 34 -7.62 0.77 -5.49
N THR A 35 -6.66 1.60 -5.07
CA THR A 35 -5.24 1.30 -5.14
C THR A 35 -4.76 0.84 -3.77
N ILE A 36 -4.16 -0.34 -3.69
CA ILE A 36 -3.67 -0.94 -2.46
C ILE A 36 -2.15 -1.02 -2.50
N ILE A 37 -1.50 -0.28 -1.61
CA ILE A 37 -0.06 -0.35 -1.36
C ILE A 37 0.16 -1.34 -0.22
N GLY A 38 0.84 -2.43 -0.56
CA GLY A 38 1.25 -3.41 0.43
C GLY A 38 2.50 -2.95 1.15
N GLU A 39 2.59 -3.20 2.45
CA GLU A 39 3.79 -2.94 3.22
C GLU A 39 4.30 -4.14 4.01
N LYS A 40 5.59 -4.07 4.35
CA LYS A 40 6.14 -4.76 5.49
C LYS A 40 6.06 -3.80 6.66
N HIS A 41 5.29 -4.13 7.68
CA HIS A 41 5.08 -3.23 8.81
C HIS A 41 6.39 -2.76 9.46
N LYS A 42 6.32 -1.57 10.04
CA LYS A 42 7.44 -0.90 10.72
C LYS A 42 8.62 -0.57 9.80
N ARG A 43 8.30 -0.22 8.55
CA ARG A 43 9.24 0.31 7.55
C ARG A 43 8.96 1.79 7.29
N PRO A 44 9.76 2.72 7.83
CA PRO A 44 9.58 4.16 7.62
C PRO A 44 9.48 4.58 6.13
N GLU A 45 10.15 3.83 5.27
CA GLU A 45 10.30 4.06 3.83
C GLU A 45 8.98 3.81 3.11
N SER A 46 8.25 2.77 3.53
CA SER A 46 6.90 2.47 3.08
C SER A 46 5.96 3.65 3.35
N VAL A 47 5.99 4.14 4.59
CA VAL A 47 5.18 5.29 5.02
C VAL A 47 5.55 6.54 4.24
N LYS A 48 6.85 6.77 3.99
CA LYS A 48 7.34 7.90 3.20
C LYS A 48 6.88 7.81 1.74
N PHE A 49 7.01 6.65 1.11
CA PHE A 49 6.55 6.39 -0.25
C PHE A 49 5.04 6.63 -0.36
N PHE A 50 4.26 6.04 0.54
CA PHE A 50 2.81 6.18 0.60
C PHE A 50 2.38 7.65 0.78
N LYS A 51 3.01 8.38 1.70
CA LYS A 51 2.74 9.81 1.89
C LYS A 51 3.06 10.63 0.65
N SER A 52 4.13 10.30 -0.07
CA SER A 52 4.53 11.03 -1.28
C SER A 52 3.50 10.87 -2.39
N LEU A 53 2.95 9.66 -2.59
CA LEU A 53 1.82 9.43 -3.49
C LEU A 53 0.62 10.33 -3.15
N ILE A 54 0.28 10.46 -1.87
CA ILE A 54 -0.82 11.31 -1.41
C ILE A 54 -0.55 12.78 -1.72
N VAL A 55 0.64 13.28 -1.39
CA VAL A 55 1.01 14.68 -1.62
C VAL A 55 0.97 15.01 -3.11
N ASP A 56 1.57 14.17 -3.95
CA ASP A 56 1.67 14.40 -5.40
C ASP A 56 0.30 14.29 -6.09
N TYR A 57 -0.58 13.41 -5.58
CA TYR A 57 -1.96 13.32 -6.05
C TYR A 57 -2.78 14.57 -5.71
N LEU A 58 -2.71 15.03 -4.46
CA LEU A 58 -3.46 16.22 -4.02
C LEU A 58 -2.99 17.52 -4.70
N GLN A 59 -1.73 17.58 -5.16
CA GLN A 59 -1.21 18.73 -5.93
C GLN A 59 -1.89 18.89 -7.30
N GLN A 60 -2.58 17.86 -7.79
CA GLN A 60 -3.35 17.91 -9.04
C GLN A 60 -4.75 18.52 -8.85
N ASN A 61 -5.06 19.00 -7.64
CA ASN A 61 -6.40 19.47 -7.22
C ASN A 61 -7.49 18.40 -7.32
N GLU A 62 -7.11 17.12 -7.20
CA GLU A 62 -8.03 16.00 -7.17
C GLU A 62 -8.34 15.57 -5.71
N CYS A 63 -9.54 15.04 -5.49
CA CYS A 63 -9.92 14.50 -4.19
C CYS A 63 -9.38 13.09 -4.00
N LEU A 64 -9.02 12.71 -2.76
CA LEU A 64 -8.49 11.39 -2.43
C LEU A 64 -9.07 10.86 -1.12
N THR A 65 -9.45 9.59 -1.10
CA THR A 65 -9.73 8.85 0.15
C THR A 65 -8.53 7.99 0.51
N VAL A 66 -7.92 8.24 1.67
CA VAL A 66 -6.80 7.48 2.21
C VAL A 66 -7.32 6.47 3.24
N ALA A 67 -7.06 5.19 3.00
CA ALA A 67 -7.45 4.11 3.89
C ALA A 67 -6.24 3.55 4.65
N LEU A 68 -6.36 3.43 5.97
CA LEU A 68 -5.28 2.95 6.83
C LEU A 68 -5.73 1.68 7.57
N GLU A 69 -4.82 0.71 7.70
CA GLU A 69 -4.99 -0.49 8.51
C GLU A 69 -5.02 -0.16 10.02
N ILE A 70 -6.07 0.53 10.43
CA ILE A 70 -6.40 0.92 11.80
C ILE A 70 -7.82 0.40 12.05
N ALA A 71 -8.09 -0.06 13.27
CA ALA A 71 -9.40 -0.58 13.62
C ALA A 71 -10.48 0.48 13.38
N SER A 72 -11.55 0.13 12.66
CA SER A 72 -12.58 1.09 12.24
C SER A 72 -13.35 1.72 13.40
N ASN A 73 -13.32 1.13 14.60
CA ASN A 73 -13.87 1.74 15.82
C ASN A 73 -13.06 2.96 16.30
N GLN A 74 -11.86 3.19 15.77
CA GLN A 74 -11.03 4.36 16.04
C GLN A 74 -11.35 5.56 15.13
N GLN A 75 -12.29 5.42 14.18
CA GLN A 75 -12.57 6.47 13.18
C GLN A 75 -12.92 7.82 13.81
N SER A 76 -13.73 7.85 14.86
CA SER A 76 -14.09 9.11 15.53
C SER A 76 -12.87 9.82 16.12
N LEU A 77 -11.91 9.07 16.66
CA LEU A 77 -10.66 9.63 17.18
C LEU A 77 -9.80 10.20 16.05
N ILE A 78 -9.75 9.52 14.89
CA ILE A 78 -9.07 10.03 13.69
C ILE A 78 -9.67 11.37 13.25
N ASP A 79 -11.01 11.43 13.18
CA ASP A 79 -11.73 12.62 12.74
C ASP A 79 -11.54 13.83 13.68
N GLU A 80 -11.23 13.58 14.96
CA GLU A 80 -10.97 14.60 15.98
C GLU A 80 -9.51 15.11 16.00
N ILE A 81 -8.55 14.43 15.34
CA ILE A 81 -7.16 14.91 15.28
C ILE A 81 -7.07 16.26 14.59
N LYS A 82 -7.84 16.47 13.52
CA LYS A 82 -7.90 17.78 12.83
C LYS A 82 -8.48 18.88 13.73
N GLN A 83 -9.07 18.55 14.88
CA GLN A 83 -9.58 19.49 15.88
C GLN A 83 -8.62 19.69 17.06
N GLY A 84 -7.45 19.04 17.04
CA GLY A 84 -6.41 19.18 18.06
C GLY A 84 -6.26 17.98 19.00
N ARG A 85 -7.02 16.89 18.80
CA ARG A 85 -6.79 15.63 19.53
C ARG A 85 -5.38 15.09 19.21
N PRO A 86 -4.62 14.62 20.21
CA PRO A 86 -3.31 14.02 19.94
C PRO A 86 -3.44 12.62 19.33
N VAL A 87 -2.55 12.29 18.40
CA VAL A 87 -2.51 10.96 17.75
C VAL A 87 -2.20 9.82 18.73
N SER A 88 -1.63 10.12 19.90
CA SER A 88 -1.39 9.14 20.97
C SER A 88 -2.65 8.45 21.44
N ASP A 89 -3.82 9.09 21.30
CA ASP A 89 -5.11 8.57 21.77
C ASP A 89 -5.65 7.44 20.89
N ILE A 90 -5.15 7.29 19.66
CA ILE A 90 -5.55 6.20 18.77
C ILE A 90 -4.88 4.91 19.22
N GLU A 91 -5.69 3.88 19.41
CA GLU A 91 -5.24 2.51 19.58
C GLU A 91 -4.91 1.90 18.22
N ILE A 92 -3.65 1.51 18.03
CA ILE A 92 -3.14 0.88 16.82
C ILE A 92 -2.60 -0.49 17.19
N ALA A 93 -2.89 -1.50 16.39
CA ALA A 93 -2.39 -2.85 16.62
C ALA A 93 -0.85 -2.83 16.75
N PRO A 94 -0.24 -3.49 17.75
CA PRO A 94 1.19 -3.38 18.02
C PRO A 94 2.11 -3.78 16.84
N MET A 95 1.61 -4.61 15.94
CA MET A 95 2.32 -5.01 14.72
C MET A 95 2.47 -3.84 13.73
N ILE A 96 1.52 -2.92 13.71
CA ILE A 96 1.42 -1.75 12.83
C ILE A 96 1.87 -0.48 13.56
N ASP A 97 1.82 -0.44 14.89
CA ASP A 97 2.17 0.76 15.65
C ASP A 97 3.69 1.02 15.69
N PHE A 98 4.10 2.14 15.10
CA PHE A 98 5.46 2.69 15.17
C PHE A 98 5.45 4.22 14.90
N PRO A 99 6.46 4.97 15.36
CA PRO A 99 6.42 6.44 15.33
C PRO A 99 6.20 7.06 13.94
N PRO A 100 6.84 6.59 12.85
CA PRO A 100 6.53 7.05 11.50
C PRO A 100 5.06 6.90 11.08
N PHE A 101 4.39 5.81 11.46
CA PHE A 101 2.98 5.61 11.13
C PHE A 101 2.07 6.57 11.92
N ARG A 102 2.35 6.80 13.21
CA ARG A 102 1.65 7.85 13.97
C ARG A 102 1.90 9.24 13.37
N LYS A 103 3.12 9.51 12.93
CA LYS A 103 3.44 10.75 12.22
C LYS A 103 2.66 10.88 10.91
N LEU A 104 2.49 9.81 10.14
CA LEU A 104 1.65 9.79 8.94
C LEU A 104 0.22 10.22 9.26
N ILE A 105 -0.41 9.62 10.28
CA ILE A 105 -1.78 9.97 10.69
C ILE A 105 -1.88 11.46 11.04
N ASN A 106 -0.92 11.98 11.82
CA ASN A 106 -0.89 13.40 12.17
C ASN A 106 -0.74 14.29 10.93
N ASP A 107 0.21 13.96 10.05
CA ASP A 107 0.48 14.72 8.83
C ASP A 107 -0.77 14.75 7.92
N LEU A 108 -1.47 13.61 7.77
CA LEU A 108 -2.70 13.52 6.98
C LEU A 108 -3.84 14.35 7.59
N ALA A 109 -4.01 14.31 8.92
CA ALA A 109 -5.02 15.12 9.60
C ALA A 109 -4.75 16.63 9.46
N GLN A 110 -3.48 17.06 9.48
CA GLN A 110 -3.12 18.44 9.19
C GLN A 110 -3.39 18.82 7.73
N MET A 111 -3.11 17.93 6.77
CA MET A 111 -3.44 18.17 5.36
C MET A 111 -4.95 18.31 5.17
N GLN A 112 -5.75 17.42 5.80
CA GLN A 112 -7.20 17.44 5.72
C GLN A 112 -7.82 18.72 6.32
N ARG A 113 -7.22 19.30 7.37
CA ARG A 113 -7.69 20.56 7.97
C ARG A 113 -7.78 21.71 6.96
N HIS A 114 -6.95 21.69 5.93
CA HIS A 114 -6.89 22.73 4.90
C HIS A 114 -7.34 22.24 3.52
N ASN A 115 -7.84 21.01 3.42
CA ASN A 115 -8.19 20.36 2.16
C ASN A 115 -9.38 19.42 2.34
N ASP A 116 -10.58 19.92 2.04
CA ASP A 116 -11.82 19.15 2.10
C ASP A 116 -11.86 17.98 1.09
N CYS A 117 -10.95 17.97 0.11
CA CYS A 117 -10.81 16.90 -0.87
C CYS A 117 -10.08 15.66 -0.31
N LEU A 118 -9.42 15.75 0.85
CA LEU A 118 -8.77 14.61 1.51
C LEU A 118 -9.68 13.98 2.57
N LYS A 119 -9.98 12.69 2.44
CA LYS A 119 -10.67 11.89 3.45
C LYS A 119 -9.75 10.82 4.01
N ILE A 120 -9.81 10.56 5.32
CA ILE A 120 -9.05 9.50 5.99
C ILE A 120 -10.03 8.49 6.55
N ILE A 121 -9.84 7.20 6.27
CA ILE A 121 -10.70 6.12 6.77
C ILE A 121 -9.87 5.00 7.43
N ALA A 122 -10.34 4.51 8.57
CA ALA A 122 -9.85 3.32 9.26
C ALA A 122 -10.65 2.09 8.81
N ILE A 123 -9.96 1.06 8.34
CA ILE A 123 -10.61 -0.06 7.64
C ILE A 123 -10.45 -1.43 8.30
N ASP A 124 -9.60 -1.57 9.31
CA ASP A 124 -9.34 -2.87 9.95
C ASP A 124 -10.43 -3.26 10.96
N ALA A 125 -10.55 -4.55 11.24
CA ALA A 125 -11.39 -5.03 12.32
C ALA A 125 -10.70 -4.76 13.67
N GLY A 126 -11.46 -4.27 14.66
CA GLY A 126 -10.96 -4.24 16.04
C GLY A 126 -10.63 -5.64 16.54
N LEU A 127 -9.67 -5.75 17.46
CA LEU A 127 -9.18 -7.03 18.01
C LEU A 127 -10.29 -7.90 18.61
N GLU A 128 -11.35 -7.25 19.12
CA GLU A 128 -12.50 -7.91 19.76
C GLU A 128 -13.56 -8.43 18.77
N LEU A 129 -13.45 -8.08 17.48
CA LEU A 129 -14.41 -8.53 16.48
C LEU A 129 -14.07 -9.96 16.03
N LYS A 130 -15.05 -10.87 16.17
CA LYS A 130 -14.97 -12.25 15.64
C LYS A 130 -15.00 -12.31 14.10
N THR A 131 -15.18 -11.19 13.43
CA THR A 131 -15.18 -11.11 11.96
C THR A 131 -13.75 -11.20 11.44
N ARG A 132 -13.55 -11.93 10.36
CA ARG A 132 -12.25 -12.03 9.68
C ARG A 132 -11.80 -10.66 9.18
N ARG A 133 -10.57 -10.27 9.51
CA ARG A 133 -9.97 -8.95 9.21
C ARG A 133 -10.05 -8.59 7.73
N ASP A 134 -9.65 -9.49 6.82
CA ASP A 134 -9.75 -9.27 5.36
C ASP A 134 -11.17 -8.97 4.87
N LYS A 135 -12.15 -9.73 5.37
CA LYS A 135 -13.57 -9.53 5.01
C LYS A 135 -14.09 -8.19 5.52
N TRP A 136 -13.67 -7.79 6.72
CA TRP A 136 -14.01 -6.49 7.28
C TRP A 136 -13.40 -5.36 6.46
N MET A 137 -12.09 -5.39 6.21
CA MET A 137 -11.39 -4.42 5.37
C MET A 137 -12.00 -4.30 3.97
N GLY A 138 -12.26 -5.43 3.31
CA GLY A 138 -12.92 -5.44 2.00
C GLY A 138 -14.31 -4.82 2.04
N THR A 139 -15.07 -5.03 3.13
CA THR A 139 -16.39 -4.39 3.32
C THR A 139 -16.25 -2.89 3.51
N LYS A 140 -15.34 -2.44 4.38
CA LYS A 140 -15.08 -1.02 4.62
C LYS A 140 -14.62 -0.27 3.38
N LEU A 141 -13.74 -0.88 2.59
CA LEU A 141 -13.34 -0.30 1.31
C LEU A 141 -14.53 -0.22 0.33
N THR A 142 -15.38 -1.27 0.27
CA THR A 142 -16.59 -1.27 -0.58
C THR A 142 -17.55 -0.13 -0.22
N GLU A 143 -17.77 0.14 1.07
CA GLU A 143 -18.64 1.21 1.58
C GLU A 143 -18.21 2.63 1.14
N HIS A 144 -16.96 2.78 0.73
CA HIS A 144 -16.38 4.08 0.34
C HIS A 144 -16.08 4.21 -1.16
N VAL A 145 -16.34 3.16 -1.96
CA VAL A 145 -16.17 3.25 -3.41
C VAL A 145 -17.15 4.28 -3.97
N GLY A 146 -16.62 5.25 -4.71
CA GLY A 146 -17.39 6.29 -5.38
C GLY A 146 -16.49 7.09 -6.31
N GLN A 147 -16.88 8.32 -6.61
CA GLN A 147 -16.16 9.16 -7.58
C GLN A 147 -14.69 9.41 -7.20
N THR A 148 -14.41 9.53 -5.90
CA THR A 148 -13.06 9.73 -5.37
C THR A 148 -12.29 8.41 -5.32
N PRO A 149 -11.06 8.31 -5.87
CA PRO A 149 -10.25 7.11 -5.70
C PRO A 149 -9.92 6.84 -4.23
N ILE A 150 -9.73 5.56 -3.93
CA ILE A 150 -9.22 5.11 -2.63
C ILE A 150 -7.76 4.68 -2.78
N LEU A 151 -6.89 5.19 -1.91
CA LEU A 151 -5.52 4.74 -1.75
C LEU A 151 -5.35 4.13 -0.36
N ALA A 152 -5.06 2.83 -0.29
CA ALA A 152 -4.96 2.07 0.96
C ALA A 152 -3.52 1.67 1.28
N LEU A 153 -3.11 1.78 2.55
CA LEU A 153 -1.88 1.22 3.09
C LEU A 153 -2.21 0.05 4.03
N VAL A 154 -1.79 -1.15 3.66
CA VAL A 154 -2.08 -2.40 4.39
C VAL A 154 -0.88 -3.36 4.30
N GLY A 155 -0.84 -4.38 5.15
CA GLY A 155 0.16 -5.45 5.05
C GLY A 155 0.18 -6.13 3.68
N ASN A 156 1.38 -6.53 3.21
CA ASN A 156 1.61 -7.05 1.85
C ASN A 156 0.67 -8.19 1.42
N LEU A 157 0.29 -9.11 2.30
CA LEU A 157 -0.57 -10.24 1.92
C LEU A 157 -1.95 -9.78 1.45
N HIS A 158 -2.45 -8.66 1.97
CA HIS A 158 -3.74 -8.08 1.59
C HIS A 158 -3.78 -7.59 0.12
N THR A 159 -2.62 -7.47 -0.54
CA THR A 159 -2.50 -7.09 -1.96
C THR A 159 -2.75 -8.22 -2.95
N LEU A 160 -2.75 -9.48 -2.48
CA LEU A 160 -2.89 -10.64 -3.35
C LEU A 160 -4.33 -10.75 -3.87
N LYS A 161 -4.52 -10.63 -5.19
CA LYS A 161 -5.82 -10.77 -5.86
C LYS A 161 -6.20 -12.22 -6.12
N LYS A 162 -5.24 -13.14 -6.03
CA LYS A 162 -5.41 -14.56 -6.28
C LYS A 162 -4.37 -15.37 -5.53
N VAL A 163 -4.80 -16.40 -4.81
CA VAL A 163 -3.92 -17.36 -4.12
C VAL A 163 -4.37 -18.79 -4.42
N GLU A 164 -3.47 -19.59 -4.99
CA GLU A 164 -3.69 -21.03 -5.14
C GLU A 164 -3.26 -21.73 -3.84
N TRP A 165 -4.24 -21.99 -2.98
CA TRP A 165 -3.99 -22.62 -1.69
C TRP A 165 -3.66 -24.10 -1.84
N TYR A 166 -2.67 -24.58 -1.08
CA TYR A 166 -2.30 -25.99 -1.05
C TYR A 166 -3.53 -26.87 -0.79
N HIS A 167 -3.69 -27.92 -1.60
CA HIS A 167 -4.93 -28.70 -1.64
C HIS A 167 -5.36 -29.29 -0.29
N ALA A 168 -4.41 -29.60 0.60
CA ALA A 168 -4.70 -30.13 1.94
C ALA A 168 -5.17 -29.07 2.96
N MET A 169 -5.19 -27.79 2.60
CA MET A 169 -5.68 -26.74 3.50
C MET A 169 -7.20 -26.78 3.66
N ILE A 170 -7.62 -26.95 4.91
CA ILE A 170 -9.04 -27.00 5.31
C ILE A 170 -9.68 -25.60 5.27
N LYS A 171 -8.89 -24.53 5.51
CA LYS A 171 -9.36 -23.14 5.48
C LYS A 171 -8.63 -22.37 4.39
N LYS A 172 -9.37 -21.98 3.37
CA LYS A 172 -8.91 -21.14 2.26
C LYS A 172 -9.60 -19.80 2.39
N GLU A 173 -8.81 -18.76 2.53
CA GLU A 173 -9.26 -17.49 3.06
C GLU A 173 -8.82 -16.37 2.10
N PRO A 174 -9.74 -15.72 1.38
CA PRO A 174 -9.34 -14.71 0.41
C PRO A 174 -8.82 -13.47 1.13
N TYR A 175 -7.82 -12.83 0.52
CA TYR A 175 -7.25 -11.56 0.97
C TYR A 175 -8.10 -10.37 0.52
N VAL A 176 -7.86 -9.19 1.11
CA VAL A 176 -8.61 -7.95 0.78
C VAL A 176 -8.76 -7.73 -0.73
N ALA A 177 -7.65 -7.76 -1.48
CA ALA A 177 -7.67 -7.51 -2.92
C ALA A 177 -8.46 -8.58 -3.70
N GLU A 178 -8.38 -9.85 -3.31
CA GLU A 178 -9.17 -10.95 -3.89
C GLU A 178 -10.67 -10.75 -3.63
N ILE A 179 -11.04 -10.36 -2.41
CA ILE A 179 -12.44 -10.04 -2.05
C ILE A 179 -12.97 -8.88 -2.90
N LEU A 180 -12.21 -7.80 -3.04
CA LEU A 180 -12.64 -6.64 -3.82
C LEU A 180 -12.72 -6.94 -5.32
N THR A 181 -11.76 -7.69 -5.86
CA THR A 181 -11.74 -8.08 -7.27
C THR A 181 -12.92 -9.01 -7.59
N SER A 182 -13.21 -9.98 -6.73
CA SER A 182 -14.36 -10.90 -6.91
C SER A 182 -15.72 -10.19 -6.86
N LYS A 183 -15.80 -9.01 -6.25
CA LYS A 183 -16.97 -8.13 -6.27
C LYS A 183 -17.04 -7.20 -7.50
N GLY A 184 -16.07 -7.28 -8.40
CA GLY A 184 -16.03 -6.48 -9.63
C GLY A 184 -15.51 -5.06 -9.46
N HIS A 185 -14.84 -4.73 -8.34
CA HIS A 185 -14.21 -3.42 -8.18
C HIS A 185 -12.94 -3.30 -9.03
N ASN A 186 -12.63 -2.08 -9.47
CA ASN A 186 -11.36 -1.77 -10.13
C ASN A 186 -10.26 -1.66 -9.08
N VAL A 187 -9.51 -2.74 -8.87
CA VAL A 187 -8.46 -2.83 -7.85
C VAL A 187 -7.09 -2.88 -8.50
N LYS A 188 -6.20 -1.98 -8.05
CA LYS A 188 -4.77 -1.97 -8.40
C LYS A 188 -3.93 -2.29 -7.18
N THR A 189 -3.02 -3.25 -7.27
CA THR A 189 -2.23 -3.67 -6.10
C THR A 189 -0.73 -3.68 -6.34
N TYR A 190 -0.01 -3.15 -5.35
CA TYR A 190 1.43 -2.94 -5.40
C TYR A 190 2.07 -3.32 -4.04
N PRO A 191 2.38 -4.61 -3.81
CA PRO A 191 3.20 -4.98 -2.65
C PRO A 191 4.58 -4.32 -2.72
N GLN A 192 5.09 -3.96 -1.55
CA GLN A 192 6.46 -3.48 -1.39
C GLN A 192 7.36 -4.62 -0.89
N ILE A 193 8.47 -4.86 -1.59
CA ILE A 193 9.40 -5.96 -1.28
C ILE A 193 10.80 -5.39 -1.07
N TRP A 194 11.45 -5.77 0.03
CA TRP A 194 12.83 -5.38 0.34
C TRP A 194 13.75 -6.55 0.01
N LEU A 195 14.70 -6.36 -0.93
CA LEU A 195 15.66 -7.42 -1.27
C LEU A 195 16.68 -7.66 -0.15
N ASP A 196 17.02 -6.60 0.57
CA ASP A 196 17.84 -6.66 1.77
C ASP A 196 17.24 -5.72 2.83
N ARG A 197 17.33 -6.13 4.09
CA ARG A 197 16.72 -5.45 5.24
C ARG A 197 17.34 -4.08 5.50
N GLU A 198 18.57 -3.85 5.08
CA GLU A 198 19.29 -2.59 5.26
C GLU A 198 19.02 -1.60 4.12
N CYS A 199 18.40 -2.04 3.03
CA CYS A 199 18.12 -1.20 1.88
C CYS A 199 16.85 -0.36 2.07
N ASP A 200 17.00 0.94 2.24
CA ASP A 200 15.90 1.85 2.56
C ASP A 200 15.85 3.12 1.67
N THR A 201 16.84 3.31 0.80
CA THR A 201 17.03 4.58 0.07
C THR A 201 16.54 4.57 -1.37
N ARG A 202 16.53 3.43 -2.06
CA ARG A 202 16.13 3.33 -3.47
C ARG A 202 14.98 2.35 -3.64
N ASN A 203 14.03 2.71 -4.51
CA ASN A 203 13.06 1.79 -5.03
C ASN A 203 13.03 1.79 -6.57
N ARG A 204 12.45 0.72 -7.11
CA ARG A 204 12.10 0.61 -8.53
C ARG A 204 10.79 -0.15 -8.70
N TYR A 205 10.16 0.07 -9.83
CA TYR A 205 8.95 -0.63 -10.22
C TYR A 205 9.27 -1.90 -11.00
N ILE A 206 8.56 -2.98 -10.66
CA ILE A 206 8.50 -4.20 -11.45
C ILE A 206 7.07 -4.47 -11.88
N HIS A 207 6.84 -4.51 -13.19
CA HIS A 207 5.55 -4.84 -13.77
C HIS A 207 5.22 -6.33 -13.58
N ALA A 208 3.93 -6.67 -13.47
CA ALA A 208 3.46 -8.02 -13.18
C ALA A 208 3.76 -9.06 -14.29
N ASP A 209 4.06 -8.63 -15.51
CA ASP A 209 4.48 -9.53 -16.60
C ASP A 209 5.97 -9.90 -16.55
N SER A 210 6.76 -9.25 -15.69
CA SER A 210 8.18 -9.53 -15.55
C SER A 210 8.39 -10.90 -14.92
N PRO A 211 9.30 -11.75 -15.45
CA PRO A 211 9.70 -13.00 -14.81
C PRO A 211 10.23 -12.78 -13.38
N GLU A 212 10.84 -11.62 -13.12
CA GLU A 212 11.32 -11.26 -11.79
C GLU A 212 10.17 -11.13 -10.78
N ALA A 213 9.00 -10.63 -11.21
CA ALA A 213 7.84 -10.47 -10.34
C ALA A 213 7.41 -11.82 -9.74
N ILE A 214 7.42 -12.88 -10.54
CA ILE A 214 7.06 -14.24 -10.10
C ILE A 214 8.01 -14.71 -8.99
N LYS A 215 9.32 -14.51 -9.19
CA LYS A 215 10.33 -14.88 -8.19
C LYS A 215 10.11 -14.09 -6.89
N LEU A 216 9.93 -12.78 -6.99
CA LEU A 216 9.74 -11.91 -5.83
C LEU A 216 8.49 -12.28 -5.03
N LEU A 217 7.35 -12.52 -5.68
CA LEU A 217 6.12 -12.96 -5.02
C LEU A 217 6.31 -14.29 -4.30
N ASN A 218 6.93 -15.26 -4.97
CA ASN A 218 7.16 -16.58 -4.38
C ASN A 218 8.10 -16.53 -3.17
N ASP A 219 9.22 -15.83 -3.30
CA ASP A 219 10.27 -15.78 -2.29
C ASP A 219 9.92 -14.88 -1.09
N ASN A 220 8.94 -13.98 -1.21
CA ASN A 220 8.63 -13.01 -0.16
C ASN A 220 7.20 -13.07 0.37
N LEU A 221 6.22 -13.49 -0.43
CA LEU A 221 4.81 -13.50 -0.02
C LEU A 221 4.27 -14.93 0.05
N PHE A 222 4.36 -15.70 -1.03
CA PHE A 222 3.80 -17.06 -1.05
C PHE A 222 4.54 -17.99 -0.10
N ILE A 223 5.85 -17.81 0.16
CA ILE A 223 6.56 -18.60 1.18
C ILE A 223 6.02 -18.38 2.61
N LEU A 224 5.38 -17.23 2.88
CA LEU A 224 4.85 -16.90 4.20
C LEU A 224 3.49 -17.56 4.47
N ILE A 225 2.87 -18.11 3.43
CA ILE A 225 1.55 -18.69 3.47
C ILE A 225 1.67 -20.14 2.98
N ASN A 226 0.87 -21.07 3.50
CA ASN A 226 0.91 -22.46 3.04
C ASN A 226 0.23 -22.62 1.66
N ALA A 227 0.60 -21.80 0.69
CA ALA A 227 0.06 -21.79 -0.67
C ALA A 227 1.03 -22.45 -1.65
N ASP A 228 0.49 -22.91 -2.78
CA ASP A 228 1.30 -23.34 -3.91
C ASP A 228 2.02 -22.13 -4.51
N LYS A 229 3.23 -22.34 -5.04
CA LYS A 229 3.96 -21.28 -5.73
C LYS A 229 3.14 -20.80 -6.92
N THR A 230 3.05 -19.49 -7.09
CA THR A 230 2.43 -18.93 -8.29
C THR A 230 3.37 -19.09 -9.50
N THR A 231 2.80 -19.44 -10.65
CA THR A 231 3.51 -19.50 -11.93
C THR A 231 3.38 -18.22 -12.74
N THR A 232 2.58 -17.25 -12.27
CA THR A 232 2.40 -15.94 -12.89
C THR A 232 2.13 -14.85 -11.86
N ALA A 233 2.61 -13.63 -12.10
CA ALA A 233 2.25 -12.46 -11.30
C ALA A 233 1.02 -11.73 -11.90
N ASN A 234 0.73 -11.95 -13.18
CA ASN A 234 -0.45 -11.37 -13.84
C ASN A 234 -1.74 -11.90 -13.20
N GLY A 235 -2.62 -10.97 -12.83
CA GLY A 235 -3.86 -11.29 -12.10
C GLY A 235 -3.67 -11.56 -10.62
N VAL A 236 -2.44 -11.72 -10.12
CA VAL A 236 -2.12 -11.80 -8.67
C VAL A 236 -1.87 -10.40 -8.12
N VAL A 237 -1.10 -9.56 -8.82
CA VAL A 237 -0.83 -8.15 -8.51
C VAL A 237 -0.79 -7.31 -9.80
N ASP A 238 -0.70 -5.97 -9.71
CA ASP A 238 -0.50 -5.09 -10.87
C ASP A 238 0.96 -4.65 -11.05
N GLY A 239 1.74 -4.69 -9.97
CA GLY A 239 3.18 -4.51 -10.00
C GLY A 239 3.77 -4.67 -8.62
N ILE A 240 5.08 -4.51 -8.50
CA ILE A 240 5.82 -4.63 -7.24
C ILE A 240 6.72 -3.41 -7.11
N VAL A 241 6.70 -2.78 -5.94
CA VAL A 241 7.68 -1.76 -5.59
C VAL A 241 8.82 -2.45 -4.86
N VAL A 242 9.99 -2.53 -5.50
CA VAL A 242 11.15 -3.22 -4.96
C VAL A 242 12.09 -2.21 -4.32
N TRP A 243 12.46 -2.41 -3.06
CA TRP A 243 13.43 -1.63 -2.31
C TRP A 243 14.82 -2.29 -2.37
N GLU A 244 15.82 -1.49 -2.75
CA GLU A 244 17.18 -1.93 -3.04
C GLU A 244 18.21 -0.94 -2.51
N CYS A 245 19.42 -1.43 -2.28
CA CYS A 245 20.51 -0.59 -1.82
C CYS A 245 21.08 0.24 -2.97
N PRO A 246 21.72 1.38 -2.68
CA PRO A 246 22.56 2.06 -3.65
C PRO A 246 23.60 1.07 -4.19
N ARG A 247 23.81 1.07 -5.52
CA ARG A 247 24.91 0.34 -6.15
C ARG A 247 26.15 1.20 -6.18
#